data_AF-A0A259N5T9-F1
#
_entry.id   AF-A0A259N5T9-F1
#
_cell.length_a   1.000
_cell.length_b   1.000
_cell.length_c   1.000
_cell.angle_alpha   90.00
_cell.angle_beta   90.00
_cell.angle_gamma   90.00
#
_symmetry.space_group_name_H-M   'P 1'
#
loop_
_entity.id
_entity.type
_entity.pdbx_description
1 polymer ?
#
loop_
_entity_poly.entity_id
_entity_poly.type
_entity_poly.pdbx_seq_one_letter_code
_entity_poly.pdbx_strand_id
1 'polypeptide(L)' 'MAKPAARTRKKVKKTVVDGIAHIHASFNNTIVTITDRQGNALSWATS' A
#
# COMPACT_ATOMS: atom_id res chain seq x y z
N MET A 1 -36.87 -0.08 -18.37
CA MET A 1 -35.86 1.01 -18.32
C MET A 1 -34.60 0.45 -17.68
N ALA A 2 -33.49 0.35 -18.41
CA ALA A 2 -32.25 -0.24 -17.89
C ALA A 2 -31.54 0.73 -16.94
N LYS A 3 -31.15 0.24 -15.75
CA LYS A 3 -30.48 1.02 -14.70
C LYS A 3 -29.06 1.39 -15.16
N PRO A 4 -28.65 2.66 -15.16
CA PRO A 4 -27.32 3.04 -15.62
C PRO A 4 -26.26 2.44 -14.69
N ALA A 5 -25.34 1.66 -15.29
CA ALA A 5 -24.21 1.07 -14.57
C ALA A 5 -23.29 2.20 -14.07
N ALA A 6 -23.09 2.27 -12.75
CA ALA A 6 -22.18 3.22 -12.14
C ALA A 6 -20.77 3.01 -12.68
N ARG A 7 -20.20 4.01 -13.37
CA ARG A 7 -18.80 4.00 -13.80
C ARG A 7 -17.90 3.92 -12.57
N THR A 8 -17.36 2.74 -12.28
CA THR A 8 -16.32 2.56 -11.27
C THR A 8 -15.13 3.45 -11.64
N ARG A 9 -14.87 4.48 -10.83
CA ARG A 9 -13.68 5.34 -11.01
C ARG A 9 -12.45 4.44 -11.06
N LYS A 10 -11.71 4.48 -12.17
CA LYS A 10 -10.42 3.79 -12.30
C LYS A 10 -9.53 4.27 -11.16
N LYS A 11 -9.18 3.37 -10.25
CA LYS A 11 -8.22 3.62 -9.18
C LYS A 11 -6.90 3.96 -9.87
N VAL A 12 -6.47 5.22 -9.76
CA VAL A 12 -5.19 5.66 -10.31
C VAL A 12 -4.10 4.86 -9.60
N LYS A 13 -3.46 3.95 -10.31
CA LYS A 13 -2.27 3.25 -9.81
C LYS A 13 -1.14 4.28 -9.76
N LYS A 14 -0.84 4.79 -8.56
CA LYS A 14 0.43 5.48 -8.33
C LYS A 14 1.52 4.42 -8.37
N THR A 15 2.30 4.40 -9.45
CA THR A 15 3.49 3.56 -9.56
C THR A 15 4.63 4.26 -8.81
N VAL A 16 5.05 3.69 -7.70
CA VAL A 16 6.23 4.15 -6.97
C VAL A 16 7.40 3.28 -7.44
N VAL A 17 8.40 3.90 -8.08
CA VAL A 17 9.54 3.20 -8.69
C VAL A 17 10.57 2.81 -7.62
N ASP A 18 10.78 3.69 -6.63
CA ASP A 18 11.71 3.48 -5.53
C ASP A 18 11.03 3.78 -4.18
N GLY A 19 11.29 2.93 -3.19
CA GLY A 19 10.73 3.03 -1.84
C GLY A 19 11.72 2.59 -0.78
N ILE A 20 11.30 2.70 0.49
CA ILE A 20 12.09 2.30 1.66
C ILE A 20 11.34 1.18 2.38
N ALA A 21 12.06 0.12 2.73
CA ALA A 21 11.51 -0.95 3.56
C ALA A 21 11.93 -0.73 5.01
N HIS A 22 10.95 -0.55 5.88
CA HIS A 22 11.14 -0.51 7.33
C HIS A 22 10.81 -1.88 7.90
N ILE A 23 11.81 -2.53 8.50
CA ILE A 23 11.65 -3.83 9.14
C ILE A 23 11.81 -3.63 10.64
N HIS A 24 10.72 -3.85 11.38
CA HIS A 24 10.73 -3.84 12.82
C HIS A 24 10.57 -5.28 13.32
N ALA A 25 11.70 -5.90 13.65
CA ALA A 25 11.75 -7.26 14.19
C ALA A 25 11.95 -7.22 15.71
N SER A 26 10.97 -7.74 16.44
CA SER A 26 11.07 -8.05 17.87
C SER A 26 11.04 -9.56 18.06
N PHE A 27 11.19 -10.03 19.29
CA PHE A 27 11.23 -11.47 19.60
C PHE A 27 9.98 -12.24 19.15
N ASN A 28 8.83 -11.56 19.08
CA ASN A 28 7.56 -12.22 18.78
C ASN A 28 6.93 -11.73 17.47
N ASN A 29 7.29 -10.54 16.98
CA ASN A 29 6.65 -9.93 15.82
C ASN A 29 7.69 -9.43 14.83
N THR A 30 7.45 -9.64 13.54
CA THR A 30 8.17 -8.96 12.48
C THR A 30 7.19 -8.15 11.66
N ILE A 31 7.30 -6.83 11.76
CA ILE A 31 6.46 -5.88 11.02
C ILE A 31 7.31 -5.34 9.87
N VAL A 32 6.84 -5.56 8.65
CA VAL A 32 7.46 -5.02 7.44
C VAL A 32 6.54 -3.96 6.87
N THR A 33 7.03 -2.72 6.81
CA THR A 33 6.31 -1.58 6.24
C THR A 33 7.07 -1.06 5.03
N ILE A 34 6.42 -1.03 3.88
CA ILE A 34 6.97 -0.44 2.66
C ILE A 34 6.44 0.99 2.55
N THR A 35 7.35 1.95 2.47
CA THR A 35 7.05 3.37 2.34
C THR A 35 7.62 3.94 1.03
N ASP A 36 7.08 5.07 0.59
CA ASP A 36 7.76 5.90 -0.42
C ASP A 36 8.90 6.72 0.21
N ARG A 37 9.67 7.43 -0.62
CA ARG A 37 10.75 8.33 -0.14
C ARG A 37 10.26 9.50 0.71
N GLN A 38 8.96 9.79 0.73
CA GLN A 38 8.35 10.83 1.57
C GLN A 38 7.86 10.25 2.92
N GLY A 39 7.97 8.94 3.12
CA GLY A 39 7.53 8.26 4.34
C GLY A 39 6.06 7.83 4.31
N ASN A 40 5.36 7.94 3.17
CA ASN A 40 3.98 7.47 3.07
C ASN A 40 3.95 5.94 3.01
N ALA A 41 3.20 5.32 3.92
CA ALA A 41 3.02 3.88 3.93
C ALA A 41 2.18 3.40 2.73
N LEU A 42 2.78 2.55 1.90
CA LEU A 42 2.12 1.94 0.75
C LEU A 42 1.42 0.63 1.16
N SER A 43 2.11 -0.17 1.94
CA SER A 43 1.63 -1.47 2.42
C SER A 43 2.43 -1.91 3.62
N TRP A 44 1.81 -2.69 4.49
CA TRP A 44 2.48 -3.34 5.62
C TRP A 44 2.04 -4.79 5.72
N ALA A 45 2.91 -5.61 6.28
CA ALA A 45 2.67 -7.01 6.62
C ALA A 45 3.22 -7.26 8.02
N THR A 46 2.55 -8.15 8.76
CA THR A 46 3.04 -8.64 10.04
C THR A 46 3.04 -10.16 10.00
N SER A 47 4.03 -10.75 10.66
CA SER A 47 3.94 -12.14 11.10
C SER A 47 3.26 -12.24 12.47
#